data_AF-K9UCD7-F1
#
_entry.id   AF-K9UCD7-F1
#
_cell.length_a   1.000
_cell.length_b   1.000
_cell.length_c   1.000
_cell.angle_alpha   90.00
_cell.angle_beta   90.00
_cell.angle_gamma   90.00
#
_symmetry.space_group_name_H-M   'P 1'
#
loop_
_entity.id
_entity.type
_entity.pdbx_description
1 polymer ?
#
loop_
_entity_poly.entity_id
_entity_poly.type
_entity_poly.pdbx_seq_one_letter_code
_entity_poly.pdbx_strand_id
1 'polypeptide(L)'
;MTWYITITSDDKHSLSIETTSLVTFLSSIPVLQQTSPVTFGNAIGSPWVDIILAKCNDRGGYSSYHEYIPTIDIVELVCSAYEHREWYENIATQIAEFLGWEAWEEGEERQICARSSK
;
A
#
# COMPACT_ATOMS: atom_id res chain seq x y z
N MET A 1 -16.02 3.07 10.25
CA MET A 1 -15.52 4.13 9.35
C MET A 1 -14.11 3.75 8.95
N THR A 2 -13.74 3.95 7.69
CA THR A 2 -12.40 3.67 7.16
C THR A 2 -11.77 4.95 6.61
N TRP A 3 -10.46 4.95 6.50
CA TRP A 3 -9.67 5.98 5.81
C TRP A 3 -8.58 5.29 4.99
N TYR A 4 -7.95 6.02 4.07
CA TYR A 4 -7.09 5.43 3.06
C TYR A 4 -5.72 6.07 3.06
N ILE A 5 -4.69 5.23 2.86
CA ILE A 5 -3.34 5.67 2.54
C ILE A 5 -2.98 5.13 1.17
N THR A 6 -2.68 6.03 0.25
CA THR A 6 -2.20 5.70 -1.10
C THR A 6 -0.69 5.83 -1.16
N ILE A 7 -0.03 4.82 -1.71
CA ILE A 7 1.41 4.82 -1.96
C ILE A 7 1.64 4.75 -3.46
N THR A 8 2.32 5.76 -4.00
CA THR A 8 2.57 5.91 -5.45
C THR A 8 3.90 6.61 -5.71
N SER A 9 4.49 6.42 -6.89
CA SER A 9 5.72 7.10 -7.28
C SER A 9 5.55 8.62 -7.47
N ASP A 10 4.37 9.02 -7.93
CA ASP A 10 3.94 10.38 -8.25
C ASP A 10 2.44 10.36 -8.66
N ASP A 11 1.84 11.53 -8.83
CA ASP A 11 0.43 11.72 -9.24
C ASP A 11 0.06 11.09 -10.60
N LYS A 12 1.06 10.71 -11.41
CA LYS A 12 0.86 10.07 -12.72
C LYS A 12 1.18 8.58 -12.70
N HIS A 13 1.51 8.01 -11.54
CA HIS A 13 1.90 6.61 -11.39
C HIS A 13 3.02 6.21 -12.36
N SER A 14 4.02 7.08 -12.54
CA SER A 14 5.00 6.94 -13.63
C SER A 14 5.94 5.75 -13.49
N LEU A 15 6.08 5.19 -12.28
CA LEU A 15 6.92 4.02 -12.02
C LEU A 15 6.07 2.81 -11.66
N SER A 16 6.54 1.64 -12.12
CA SER A 16 5.99 0.36 -11.71
C SER A 16 7.08 -0.58 -11.25
N ILE A 17 6.74 -1.50 -10.35
CA ILE A 17 7.62 -2.55 -9.85
C ILE A 17 7.00 -3.93 -10.10
N GLU A 18 7.86 -4.95 -10.19
CA GLU A 18 7.44 -6.36 -10.14
C GLU A 18 6.69 -6.67 -8.84
N THR A 19 5.47 -7.18 -8.96
CA THR A 19 4.60 -7.51 -7.83
C THR A 19 5.28 -8.48 -6.86
N THR A 20 6.03 -9.45 -7.39
CA THR A 20 6.72 -10.47 -6.60
C THR A 20 7.73 -9.86 -5.61
N SER A 21 8.40 -8.77 -5.99
CA SER A 21 9.35 -8.08 -5.12
C SER A 21 8.66 -7.49 -3.90
N LEU A 22 7.51 -6.82 -4.11
CA LEU A 22 6.74 -6.24 -3.04
C LEU A 22 6.03 -7.30 -2.18
N VAL A 23 5.48 -8.35 -2.79
CA VAL A 23 4.89 -9.49 -2.06
C VAL A 23 5.92 -10.14 -1.13
N THR A 24 7.15 -10.33 -1.60
CA THR A 24 8.24 -10.89 -0.79
C THR A 24 8.56 -9.99 0.40
N PHE A 25 8.64 -8.68 0.18
CA PHE A 25 8.86 -7.70 1.24
C PHE A 25 7.73 -7.71 2.27
N LEU A 26 6.47 -7.60 1.83
CA LEU A 26 5.31 -7.59 2.73
C LEU A 26 5.18 -8.87 3.55
N SER A 27 5.51 -10.02 2.96
CA SER A 27 5.53 -11.32 3.65
C SER A 27 6.60 -11.40 4.75
N SER A 28 7.60 -10.51 4.72
CA SER A 28 8.61 -10.42 5.78
C SER A 28 8.16 -9.60 7.00
N ILE A 29 7.03 -8.87 6.89
CA ILE A 29 6.49 -8.03 7.96
C ILE A 29 5.58 -8.89 8.86
N PRO A 30 5.94 -9.16 10.13
CA PRO A 30 5.23 -10.14 10.96
C PRO A 30 3.77 -9.79 11.29
N VAL A 31 3.40 -8.50 11.21
CA VAL A 31 2.05 -8.02 11.52
C VAL A 31 1.10 -8.08 10.32
N LEU A 32 1.59 -8.53 9.17
CA LEU A 32 0.81 -8.69 7.93
C LEU A 32 0.68 -10.16 7.57
N GLN A 33 -0.43 -10.49 6.91
CA GLN A 33 -0.69 -11.81 6.37
C GLN A 33 -1.20 -11.69 4.93
N GLN A 34 -0.59 -12.42 4.00
CA GLN A 34 -1.09 -12.45 2.63
C GLN A 34 -2.47 -13.14 2.59
N THR A 35 -3.48 -12.45 2.06
CA THR A 35 -4.86 -12.94 1.93
C THR A 35 -5.21 -13.36 0.51
N SER A 36 -4.53 -12.80 -0.49
CA SER A 36 -4.60 -13.19 -1.90
C SER A 36 -3.26 -12.87 -2.61
N PRO A 37 -3.07 -13.30 -3.87
CA PRO A 37 -1.87 -12.93 -4.65
C PRO A 37 -1.49 -11.45 -4.63
N VAL A 38 -2.45 -10.55 -4.46
CA VAL A 38 -2.25 -9.09 -4.53
C VAL A 38 -2.89 -8.35 -3.34
N THR A 39 -3.22 -9.05 -2.26
CA THR A 39 -3.76 -8.42 -1.04
C THR A 39 -3.13 -8.96 0.23
N PHE A 40 -2.93 -8.08 1.21
CA PHE A 40 -2.47 -8.42 2.55
C PHE A 40 -3.45 -7.88 3.58
N GLY A 41 -3.79 -8.71 4.56
CA GLY A 41 -4.53 -8.31 5.74
C GLY A 41 -3.63 -8.21 6.97
N ASN A 42 -4.24 -7.93 8.11
CA ASN A 42 -3.59 -8.00 9.41
C ASN A 42 -3.33 -9.44 9.85
N ALA A 43 -2.21 -9.67 10.53
CA ALA A 43 -2.01 -10.89 11.31
C ALA A 43 -2.88 -10.89 12.58
N ILE A 44 -3.09 -12.06 13.17
CA ILE A 44 -3.86 -12.22 14.41
C ILE A 44 -3.28 -11.31 15.51
N GLY A 45 -4.12 -10.49 16.13
CA GLY A 45 -3.74 -9.58 17.21
C GLY A 45 -3.20 -8.21 16.75
N SER A 46 -3.10 -7.96 15.44
CA SER A 46 -2.75 -6.65 14.89
C SER A 46 -4.00 -5.86 14.49
N PRO A 47 -3.94 -4.50 14.45
CA PRO A 47 -5.02 -3.67 13.92
C PRO A 47 -5.48 -4.11 12.53
N TRP A 48 -6.78 -4.04 12.26
CA TRP A 48 -7.34 -4.43 10.96
C TRP A 48 -6.83 -3.50 9.85
N VAL A 49 -6.31 -4.10 8.77
CA VAL A 49 -5.90 -3.41 7.55
C VAL A 49 -6.21 -4.30 6.35
N ASP A 50 -6.50 -3.69 5.21
CA ASP A 50 -6.46 -4.34 3.91
C ASP A 50 -5.51 -3.58 2.99
N ILE A 51 -4.45 -4.23 2.53
CA ILE A 51 -3.42 -3.66 1.67
C ILE A 51 -3.62 -4.25 0.27
N ILE A 52 -3.88 -3.39 -0.70
CA ILE A 52 -4.20 -3.76 -2.08
C ILE A 52 -3.02 -3.37 -2.97
N LEU A 53 -2.49 -4.34 -3.70
CA LEU A 53 -1.49 -4.11 -4.74
C LEU A 53 -2.21 -4.02 -6.08
N ALA A 54 -2.05 -2.91 -6.80
CA ALA A 54 -2.80 -2.70 -8.02
C ALA A 54 -1.99 -2.03 -9.12
N LYS A 55 -2.56 -2.09 -10.33
CA LYS A 55 -2.08 -1.41 -11.53
C LYS A 55 -3.18 -0.48 -12.01
N CYS A 56 -2.88 0.81 -12.10
CA CYS A 56 -3.78 1.80 -12.67
C CYS A 56 -3.99 1.55 -14.17
N ASN A 57 -5.20 1.78 -14.64
CA ASN A 57 -5.51 1.88 -16.06
C ASN A 57 -5.12 3.25 -16.62
N ASP A 58 -5.22 3.42 -17.93
CA ASP A 58 -4.87 4.68 -18.63
C ASP A 58 -5.69 5.91 -18.19
N ARG A 59 -6.73 5.72 -17.37
CA ARG A 59 -7.57 6.79 -16.81
C ARG A 59 -7.27 7.08 -15.34
N GLY A 60 -6.25 6.44 -14.77
CA GLY A 60 -5.85 6.62 -13.37
C GLY A 60 -6.72 5.88 -12.35
N GLY A 61 -7.62 5.00 -12.80
CA GLY A 61 -8.40 4.14 -11.90
C GLY A 61 -7.84 2.74 -11.83
N TYR A 62 -8.11 2.00 -10.75
CA TYR A 62 -7.74 0.59 -10.64
C TYR A 62 -8.90 -0.26 -10.11
N SER A 63 -8.81 -1.56 -10.35
CA SER A 63 -9.66 -2.57 -9.71
C SER A 63 -8.82 -3.81 -9.46
N SER A 64 -8.83 -4.34 -8.24
CA SER A 64 -8.19 -5.61 -7.93
C SER A 64 -9.24 -6.71 -7.89
N TYR A 65 -9.11 -7.71 -8.75
CA TYR A 65 -9.92 -8.94 -8.71
C TYR A 65 -9.30 -10.01 -7.81
N HIS A 66 -8.36 -9.62 -6.94
CA HIS A 66 -7.55 -10.53 -6.12
C HIS A 66 -6.71 -11.53 -6.93
N GLU A 67 -6.59 -11.33 -8.24
CA GLU A 67 -5.74 -12.15 -9.12
C GLU A 67 -4.32 -11.58 -9.20
N TYR A 68 -3.36 -12.45 -9.50
CA TYR A 68 -1.97 -12.02 -9.68
C TYR A 68 -1.84 -11.08 -10.89
N ILE A 69 -1.20 -9.93 -10.67
CA ILE A 69 -0.76 -9.01 -11.71
C ILE A 69 0.78 -8.96 -11.73
N PRO A 70 1.45 -8.91 -12.90
CA PRO A 70 2.91 -8.96 -12.95
C PRO A 70 3.59 -7.71 -12.37
N THR A 71 3.01 -6.54 -12.61
CA THR A 71 3.53 -5.27 -12.13
C THR A 71 2.46 -4.42 -11.47
N ILE A 72 2.89 -3.58 -10.53
CA ILE A 72 2.05 -2.64 -9.77
C ILE A 72 2.64 -1.23 -9.84
N ASP A 73 1.78 -0.22 -9.77
CA ASP A 73 2.14 1.20 -9.74
C ASP A 73 1.42 1.99 -8.63
N ILE A 74 0.60 1.30 -7.85
CA ILE A 74 -0.11 1.85 -6.70
C ILE A 74 -0.28 0.77 -5.62
N VAL A 75 -0.19 1.20 -4.36
CA VAL A 75 -0.55 0.40 -3.19
C VAL A 75 -1.55 1.20 -2.37
N GLU A 76 -2.67 0.59 -2.02
CA GLU A 76 -3.70 1.20 -1.17
C GLU A 76 -3.73 0.49 0.18
N LEU A 77 -3.80 1.25 1.27
CA LEU A 77 -4.10 0.72 2.59
C LEU A 77 -5.49 1.21 3.00
N VAL A 78 -6.40 0.27 3.26
CA VAL A 78 -7.69 0.54 3.90
C VAL A 78 -7.52 0.38 5.40
N CYS A 79 -7.62 1.50 6.11
CA CYS A 79 -7.32 1.58 7.54
C CYS A 79 -8.61 1.70 8.36
N SER A 80 -8.64 1.08 9.55
CA SER A 80 -9.71 1.34 10.52
C SER A 80 -9.56 2.73 11.12
N ALA A 81 -10.68 3.48 11.22
CA ALA A 81 -10.71 4.77 11.91
C ALA A 81 -10.75 4.65 13.44
N TYR A 82 -10.83 3.43 13.99
CA TYR A 82 -10.96 3.19 15.44
C TYR A 82 -9.66 2.73 16.11
N GLU A 83 -8.61 2.53 15.32
CA GLU A 83 -7.34 1.97 15.75
C GLU A 83 -6.23 3.05 15.70
N HIS A 84 -5.04 2.73 16.19
CA HIS A 84 -3.93 3.67 16.28
C HIS A 84 -3.41 4.10 14.90
N ARG A 85 -3.60 5.39 14.55
CA ARG A 85 -3.15 6.01 13.28
C ARG A 85 -1.67 5.77 12.99
N GLU A 86 -0.82 5.95 14.00
CA GLU A 86 0.64 5.77 13.89
C GLU A 86 1.05 4.36 13.42
N TRP A 87 0.26 3.34 13.73
CA TRP A 87 0.54 1.97 13.28
C TRP A 87 0.43 1.85 11.75
N TYR A 88 -0.62 2.44 11.17
CA TYR A 88 -0.82 2.46 9.72
C TYR A 88 0.22 3.33 9.02
N GLU A 89 0.51 4.52 9.57
CA GLU A 89 1.54 5.42 9.03
C GLU A 89 2.92 4.74 9.01
N ASN A 90 3.25 3.95 10.04
CA ASN A 90 4.51 3.20 10.10
C ASN A 90 4.58 2.05 9.08
N ILE A 91 3.48 1.33 8.83
CA ILE A 91 3.43 0.32 7.76
C ILE A 91 3.55 0.99 6.39
N ALA A 92 2.80 2.06 6.15
CA ALA A 92 2.86 2.81 4.89
C ALA A 92 4.26 3.36 4.62
N THR A 93 4.93 3.90 5.65
CA THR A 93 6.30 4.43 5.55
C THR A 93 7.28 3.32 5.16
N GLN A 94 7.24 2.15 5.81
CA GLN A 94 8.11 1.02 5.46
C GLN A 94 7.93 0.57 4.01
N ILE A 95 6.68 0.54 3.52
CA ILE A 95 6.37 0.19 2.13
C ILE A 95 6.89 1.26 1.17
N ALA A 96 6.63 2.54 1.47
CA ALA A 96 7.08 3.67 0.66
C ALA A 96 8.61 3.72 0.56
N GLU A 97 9.33 3.50 1.67
CA GLU A 97 10.80 3.44 1.71
C GLU A 97 11.36 2.27 0.89
N PHE A 98 10.74 1.08 0.99
CA PHE A 98 11.13 -0.07 0.18
C PHE A 98 11.03 0.23 -1.31
N LEU A 99 9.91 0.86 -1.71
CA LEU A 99 9.61 1.21 -3.10
C LEU A 99 10.37 2.45 -3.60
N GLY A 100 10.82 3.33 -2.69
CA GLY A 100 11.30 4.66 -3.04
C GLY A 100 10.18 5.57 -3.58
N TRP A 101 8.97 5.42 -3.03
CA TRP A 101 7.73 6.10 -3.42
C TRP A 101 7.26 7.05 -2.31
N GLU A 102 6.13 7.71 -2.52
CA GLU A 102 5.48 8.60 -1.55
C GLU A 102 4.23 7.95 -0.97
N ALA A 103 3.90 8.27 0.28
CA ALA A 103 2.65 7.85 0.94
C ALA A 103 1.81 9.07 1.30
N TRP A 104 0.53 9.02 0.97
CA TRP A 104 -0.43 10.11 1.11
C TRP A 104 -1.72 9.61 1.75
N GLU A 105 -2.31 10.39 2.65
CA GLU A 105 -3.65 10.14 3.15
C GLU A 105 -4.71 10.74 2.22
N GLU A 106 -5.63 9.91 1.75
CA GLU A 106 -6.75 10.41 0.95
C GLU A 106 -7.77 11.14 1.84
N GLY A 107 -8.24 12.28 1.34
CA GLY A 107 -9.26 13.11 2.00
C GLY A 107 -8.72 14.28 2.81
N GLU A 108 -7.49 14.16 3.36
CA GLU A 108 -6.80 15.28 4.04
C GLU A 108 -5.62 15.85 3.22
N GLU A 109 -5.27 15.23 2.08
CA GLU A 109 -4.10 15.57 1.24
C GLU A 109 -2.80 15.68 2.05
N ARG A 110 -2.70 14.90 3.14
CA ARG A 110 -1.56 14.90 4.05
C ARG A 110 -0.52 13.92 3.56
N GLN A 111 0.71 14.40 3.36
CA GLN A 111 1.85 13.52 3.10
C GLN A 111 2.28 12.81 4.39
N ILE A 112 2.39 11.48 4.33
CA ILE A 112 2.86 10.63 5.43
C ILE A 112 4.37 10.36 5.26
N CYS A 113 4.79 10.00 4.05
CA CYS A 113 6.19 9.72 3.72
C CYS A 113 6.54 10.39 2.39
N ALA A 114 7.61 11.18 2.39
CA ALA A 114 8.15 11.78 1.18
C ALA A 114 9.07 10.80 0.46
N ARG A 115 9.25 11.03 -0.85
CA ARG A 115 10.08 10.16 -1.68
C ARG A 115 11.51 10.14 -1.17
N SER A 116 12.03 8.95 -0.87
CA SER A 116 13.44 8.78 -0.53
C SER A 116 14.30 8.93 -1.79
N SER A 117 15.15 9.95 -1.81
CA SER A 117 16.27 10.07 -2.76
C SER A 117 17.32 9.01 -2.43
N LYS A 118 17.29 7.87 -3.14
CA LYS A 118 18.41 6.93 -3.15
C LYS A 118 19.56 7.46 -4.01
#